data_AF-A0A3P3XK98-F1
#
_entry.id   AF-A0A3P3XK98-F1
#
_cell.length_a   1.000
_cell.length_b   1.000
_cell.length_c   1.000
_cell.angle_alpha   90.00
_cell.angle_beta   90.00
_cell.angle_gamma   90.00
#
_symmetry.space_group_name_H-M   'P 1'
#
loop_
_entity.id
_entity.type
_entity.pdbx_description
1 polymer ?
#
loop_
_entity_poly.entity_id
_entity_poly.type
_entity_poly.pdbx_seq_one_letter_code
_entity_poly.pdbx_strand_id
1 'polypeptide(L)'
;MRIRTAIAVAVCLLLGAAMQPFAFESGCEPSDPAFWAGIHGIPLDQDECAAIVGGDVRMSLNPDRTKLIVNVIDNEYEARLGRIPPKQVLELDVHNRIVNTTNAPFMPATRDGRELAAAVSTTTKPSPFPEGYWTITAIKPRDDKYGPYFISTNAIGRVEVYENDGAGGQIPIGIFKDLGYALHANTNPFNVSKSYGCLVLRQDDVATLARILEADKQENPKAVQKILVPPSRARMRDW
;
A
#
# COMPACT_ATOMS: atom_id res chain seq x y z
N MET A 1 12.82 57.24 14.47
CA MET A 1 14.19 56.69 14.41
C MET A 1 14.35 55.66 15.52
N ARG A 2 15.03 54.55 15.23
CA ARG A 2 15.24 53.31 16.02
C ARG A 2 15.77 53.58 17.44
N ILE A 3 15.53 52.75 18.46
CA ILE A 3 16.23 51.46 18.71
C ILE A 3 15.42 50.57 19.69
N ARG A 4 15.44 49.26 19.41
CA ARG A 4 14.90 48.14 20.20
C ARG A 4 15.89 47.75 21.31
N THR A 5 15.43 47.32 22.49
CA THR A 5 15.89 46.08 23.14
C THR A 5 14.96 45.70 24.31
N ALA A 6 14.44 44.47 24.28
CA ALA A 6 13.69 43.86 25.37
C ALA A 6 14.64 43.07 26.27
N ILE A 7 14.47 43.23 27.59
CA ILE A 7 15.28 42.59 28.62
C ILE A 7 14.69 41.21 28.96
N ALA A 8 15.59 40.23 29.04
CA ALA A 8 15.35 38.85 29.42
C ALA A 8 15.40 38.66 30.95
N VAL A 9 14.49 37.82 31.49
CA VAL A 9 14.62 37.02 32.73
C VAL A 9 13.67 35.83 32.52
N ALA A 10 14.07 34.63 32.11
CA ALA A 10 14.92 33.62 32.73
C ALA A 10 14.27 32.88 33.93
N VAL A 11 14.10 31.57 33.72
CA VAL A 11 14.04 30.46 34.70
C VAL A 11 12.69 30.14 35.35
N CYS A 12 12.03 29.10 34.81
CA CYS A 12 11.57 27.94 35.57
C CYS A 12 11.20 26.79 34.59
N LEU A 13 11.66 25.57 34.90
CA LEU A 13 11.45 24.28 34.22
C LEU A 13 12.55 23.80 33.25
N LEU A 14 13.77 23.68 33.78
CA LEU A 14 14.58 22.48 33.55
C LEU A 14 14.18 21.46 34.63
N LEU A 15 13.40 20.44 34.24
CA LEU A 15 13.26 19.08 34.83
C LEU A 15 11.87 18.54 34.51
N GLY A 16 11.79 17.65 33.51
CA GLY A 16 10.57 16.94 33.16
C GLY A 16 10.70 16.13 31.87
N ALA A 17 11.39 14.98 31.96
CA ALA A 17 11.35 13.84 31.04
C ALA A 17 11.84 14.09 29.58
N ALA A 18 12.92 13.51 29.05
CA ALA A 18 13.38 12.14 29.19
C ALA A 18 12.20 11.17 29.33
N MET A 19 11.46 10.90 28.25
CA MET A 19 10.73 9.65 27.93
C MET A 19 9.88 9.91 26.66
N GLN A 20 10.10 9.15 25.58
CA GLN A 20 8.98 8.84 24.69
C GLN A 20 7.95 8.04 25.49
N PRO A 21 6.66 8.23 25.22
CA PRO A 21 5.93 7.10 24.66
C PRO A 21 4.94 7.51 23.56
N PHE A 22 4.77 6.61 22.59
CA PHE A 22 3.53 6.30 21.88
C PHE A 22 2.46 7.41 21.73
N ALA A 23 2.19 7.80 20.48
CA ALA A 23 0.88 8.31 20.09
C ALA A 23 0.26 7.35 19.06
N PHE A 24 -0.47 6.39 19.63
CA PHE A 24 -1.57 5.59 19.09
C PHE A 24 -1.35 4.72 17.85
N GLU A 25 -1.02 3.45 18.15
CA GLU A 25 -1.82 2.33 17.65
C GLU A 25 -3.32 2.66 17.89
N SER A 26 -4.05 3.04 16.84
CA SER A 26 -5.42 2.56 16.74
C SER A 26 -5.32 1.13 16.23
N GLY A 27 -5.56 0.17 17.13
CA GLY A 27 -5.82 -1.19 16.72
C GLY A 27 -6.94 -1.16 15.69
N CYS A 28 -6.61 -1.45 14.43
CA CYS A 28 -7.62 -1.84 13.49
C CYS A 28 -7.99 -3.26 13.92
N GLU A 29 -9.00 -3.37 14.78
CA GLU A 29 -9.69 -4.64 14.96
C GLU A 29 -10.06 -5.13 13.55
N PRO A 30 -9.86 -6.43 13.25
CA PRO A 30 -10.30 -6.98 11.98
C PRO A 30 -11.79 -6.69 11.84
N SER A 31 -12.13 -5.84 10.89
CA SER A 31 -13.52 -5.49 10.59
C SER A 31 -14.33 -6.75 10.41
N ASP A 32 -15.47 -6.83 11.09
CA ASP A 32 -16.39 -7.96 11.05
C ASP A 32 -16.63 -8.40 9.59
N PRO A 33 -16.33 -9.65 9.24
CA PRO A 33 -16.59 -10.25 7.93
C PRO A 33 -18.05 -10.08 7.44
N ALA A 34 -19.01 -9.93 8.35
CA ALA A 34 -20.40 -9.66 8.02
C ALA A 34 -20.62 -8.27 7.37
N PHE A 35 -19.69 -7.32 7.54
CA PHE A 35 -19.72 -6.01 6.86
C PHE A 35 -19.60 -6.14 5.33
N TRP A 36 -19.00 -7.23 4.84
CA TRP A 36 -18.63 -7.41 3.43
C TRP A 36 -19.70 -8.10 2.57
N ALA A 37 -20.79 -8.59 3.18
CA ALA A 37 -21.78 -9.43 2.49
C ALA A 37 -22.70 -8.68 1.50
N GLY A 38 -22.52 -7.37 1.28
CA GLY A 38 -23.49 -6.56 0.54
C GLY A 38 -22.93 -5.42 -0.31
N ILE A 39 -21.71 -5.54 -0.88
CA ILE A 39 -21.14 -4.44 -1.69
C ILE A 39 -21.81 -4.33 -3.07
N HIS A 40 -22.98 -3.70 -3.08
CA HIS A 40 -23.38 -2.75 -4.10
C HIS A 40 -23.45 -1.37 -3.44
N GLY A 41 -22.46 -0.52 -3.72
CA GLY A 41 -22.51 0.92 -3.44
C GLY A 41 -22.96 1.34 -2.04
N ILE A 42 -22.27 0.92 -0.98
CA ILE A 42 -22.52 1.47 0.36
C ILE A 42 -22.08 2.94 0.37
N PRO A 43 -22.99 3.90 0.66
CA PRO A 43 -22.61 5.28 0.89
C PRO A 43 -21.74 5.33 2.14
N LEU A 44 -20.54 5.87 2.01
CA LEU A 44 -19.68 6.14 3.15
C LEU A 44 -20.36 7.13 4.08
N ASP A 45 -20.20 6.94 5.39
CA ASP A 45 -20.76 7.90 6.34
C ASP A 45 -20.00 9.25 6.30
N GLN A 46 -20.52 10.26 6.98
CA GLN A 46 -19.99 11.62 6.89
C GLN A 46 -18.57 11.74 7.47
N ASP A 47 -18.23 10.93 8.47
CA ASP A 47 -16.91 10.92 9.11
C ASP A 47 -15.91 10.09 8.28
N GLU A 48 -16.36 9.01 7.63
CA GLU A 48 -15.60 8.25 6.63
C GLU A 48 -15.34 9.08 5.37
N CYS A 49 -16.33 9.86 4.91
CA CYS A 49 -16.18 10.83 3.82
C CYS A 49 -15.23 11.97 4.20
N ALA A 50 -15.30 12.45 5.45
CA ALA A 50 -14.40 13.48 5.97
C ALA A 50 -12.99 12.95 6.28
N ALA A 51 -12.82 11.64 6.50
CA ALA A 51 -11.51 10.97 6.59
C ALA A 51 -10.89 10.71 5.19
N ILE A 52 -11.69 10.78 4.12
CA ILE A 52 -11.24 10.89 2.73
C ILE A 52 -11.06 12.37 2.38
N VAL A 53 -10.14 13.04 3.08
CA VAL A 53 -9.58 14.29 2.56
C VAL A 53 -8.64 13.93 1.42
N GLY A 54 -9.24 13.91 0.22
CA GLY A 54 -8.68 13.70 -1.12
C GLY A 54 -8.14 12.29 -1.31
N GLY A 55 -7.86 11.76 -2.49
CA GLY A 55 -7.91 12.36 -3.81
C GLY A 55 -9.05 11.86 -4.67
N ASP A 56 -9.00 12.32 -5.90
CA ASP A 56 -9.99 12.10 -6.94
C ASP A 56 -9.84 10.71 -7.58
N VAL A 57 -8.90 9.88 -7.11
CA VAL A 57 -8.63 8.55 -7.66
C VAL A 57 -8.90 7.46 -6.61
N ARG A 58 -9.92 6.63 -6.87
CA ARG A 58 -10.28 5.45 -6.08
C ARG A 58 -9.94 4.19 -6.84
N MET A 59 -9.13 3.32 -6.24
CA MET A 59 -8.73 2.07 -6.87
C MET A 59 -9.28 0.87 -6.10
N SER A 60 -9.70 -0.17 -6.81
CA SER A 60 -10.10 -1.44 -6.21
C SER A 60 -9.65 -2.63 -7.04
N LEU A 61 -9.17 -3.67 -6.37
CA LEU A 61 -8.89 -4.96 -7.00
C LEU A 61 -10.18 -5.77 -7.07
N ASN A 62 -10.40 -6.47 -8.17
CA ASN A 62 -11.46 -7.48 -8.20
C ASN A 62 -11.10 -8.68 -7.29
N PRO A 63 -12.08 -9.49 -6.83
CA PRO A 63 -11.82 -10.62 -5.94
C PRO A 63 -10.89 -11.71 -6.50
N ASP A 64 -10.83 -11.82 -7.83
CA ASP A 64 -9.93 -12.74 -8.54
C ASP A 64 -8.51 -12.17 -8.70
N ARG A 65 -8.29 -10.90 -8.33
CA ARG A 65 -7.00 -10.20 -8.36
C ARG A 65 -6.34 -10.14 -9.75
N THR A 66 -7.19 -10.05 -10.76
CA THR A 66 -6.84 -9.98 -12.18
C THR A 66 -7.12 -8.62 -12.82
N LYS A 67 -7.93 -7.80 -12.15
CA LYS A 67 -8.30 -6.46 -12.60
C LYS A 67 -8.13 -5.44 -11.48
N LEU A 68 -7.54 -4.29 -11.83
CA LEU A 68 -7.55 -3.08 -11.01
C LEU A 68 -8.53 -2.09 -11.65
N ILE A 69 -9.61 -1.81 -10.94
CA ILE A 69 -10.61 -0.83 -11.33
C ILE A 69 -10.18 0.51 -10.75
N VAL A 70 -10.01 1.51 -11.60
CA VAL A 70 -9.59 2.87 -11.25
C VAL A 70 -10.71 3.83 -11.59
N ASN A 71 -11.30 4.45 -10.58
CA ASN A 71 -12.33 5.46 -10.72
C ASN A 71 -11.72 6.84 -10.45
N VAL A 72 -11.75 7.71 -11.46
CA VAL A 72 -11.40 9.13 -11.31
C VAL A 72 -12.70 9.90 -11.09
N ILE A 73 -12.92 10.41 -9.89
CA ILE A 73 -14.12 11.14 -9.47
C ILE A 73 -13.91 12.65 -9.56
N ASP A 74 -14.99 13.42 -9.51
CA ASP A 74 -14.86 14.87 -9.34
C ASP A 74 -14.48 15.22 -7.88
N ASN A 75 -13.84 16.37 -7.72
CA ASN A 75 -13.50 16.96 -6.44
C ASN A 75 -14.75 17.57 -5.74
N GLU A 76 -15.86 17.68 -6.46
CA GLU A 76 -17.15 18.11 -5.93
C GLU A 76 -17.68 17.19 -4.81
N TYR A 77 -18.37 17.80 -3.84
CA TYR A 77 -18.88 17.09 -2.66
C TYR A 77 -19.78 15.90 -3.02
N GLU A 78 -20.72 16.07 -3.96
CA GLU A 78 -21.66 15.02 -4.35
C GLU A 78 -20.98 13.84 -5.07
N ALA A 79 -19.90 14.09 -5.82
CA ALA A 79 -19.09 13.03 -6.42
C ALA A 79 -18.32 12.22 -5.37
N ARG A 80 -17.85 12.89 -4.30
CA ARG A 80 -17.23 12.20 -3.16
C ARG A 80 -18.19 11.31 -2.40
N LEU A 81 -19.48 11.68 -2.34
CA LEU A 81 -20.54 10.83 -1.80
C LEU A 81 -20.95 9.68 -2.74
N GLY A 82 -20.39 9.60 -3.95
CA GLY A 82 -20.74 8.56 -4.93
C GLY A 82 -22.10 8.77 -5.60
N ARG A 83 -22.67 9.98 -5.49
CA ARG A 83 -23.95 10.34 -6.11
C ARG A 83 -23.81 10.80 -7.55
N ILE A 84 -22.60 11.27 -7.91
CA ILE A 84 -22.21 11.56 -9.29
C ILE A 84 -21.29 10.43 -9.77
N PRO A 85 -21.51 9.89 -10.98
CA PRO A 85 -20.62 8.87 -11.53
C PRO A 85 -19.19 9.40 -11.73
N PRO A 86 -18.17 8.53 -11.72
CA PRO A 86 -16.80 8.93 -12.00
C PRO A 86 -16.66 9.59 -13.38
N LYS A 87 -15.78 10.58 -13.49
CA LYS A 87 -15.37 11.19 -14.77
C LYS A 87 -14.74 10.18 -15.71
N GLN A 88 -14.00 9.23 -15.14
CA GLN A 88 -13.31 8.19 -15.87
C GLN A 88 -13.29 6.90 -15.06
N VAL A 89 -13.55 5.79 -15.72
CA VAL A 89 -13.40 4.44 -15.18
C VAL A 89 -12.44 3.67 -16.07
N LEU A 90 -11.38 3.13 -15.48
CA LEU A 90 -10.41 2.27 -16.17
C LEU A 90 -10.40 0.89 -15.53
N GLU A 91 -10.34 -0.14 -16.36
CA GLU A 91 -10.11 -1.51 -15.92
C GLU A 91 -8.76 -1.97 -16.45
N LEU A 92 -7.76 -1.99 -15.56
CA LEU A 92 -6.40 -2.38 -15.92
C LEU A 92 -6.18 -3.86 -15.63
N ASP A 93 -5.56 -4.57 -16.56
CA ASP A 93 -5.10 -5.94 -16.34
C ASP A 93 -3.99 -5.92 -15.27
N VAL A 94 -4.17 -6.72 -14.22
CA VAL A 94 -3.14 -6.93 -13.20
C VAL A 94 -2.92 -8.41 -12.95
N HIS A 95 -1.74 -8.75 -12.46
CA HIS A 95 -1.53 -10.07 -11.89
C HIS A 95 -0.72 -9.99 -10.60
N ASN A 96 -0.92 -10.99 -9.74
CA ASN A 96 -0.21 -11.11 -8.48
C ASN A 96 0.40 -12.51 -8.32
N ARG A 97 1.08 -12.97 -9.38
CA ARG A 97 1.79 -14.25 -9.43
C ARG A 97 3.07 -14.17 -8.60
N ILE A 98 3.11 -14.94 -7.52
CA ILE A 98 4.19 -14.87 -6.55
C ILE A 98 5.28 -15.89 -6.88
N VAL A 99 6.54 -15.51 -6.66
CA VAL A 99 7.69 -16.41 -6.71
C VAL A 99 8.36 -16.48 -5.35
N ASN A 100 8.69 -17.70 -4.92
CA ASN A 100 9.51 -17.93 -3.74
C ASN A 100 10.93 -17.46 -4.03
N THR A 101 11.66 -17.10 -2.99
CA THR A 101 13.01 -16.59 -3.13
C THR A 101 13.95 -17.47 -2.33
N THR A 102 15.15 -17.75 -2.85
CA THR A 102 16.18 -18.51 -2.14
C THR A 102 17.29 -17.62 -1.57
N ASN A 103 17.29 -16.33 -1.93
CA ASN A 103 18.28 -15.32 -1.54
C ASN A 103 17.71 -13.88 -1.60
N ALA A 104 16.39 -13.68 -1.74
CA ALA A 104 15.89 -12.31 -1.88
C ALA A 104 15.70 -11.65 -0.51
N PRO A 105 15.94 -10.33 -0.42
CA PRO A 105 15.71 -9.59 0.80
C PRO A 105 14.22 -9.60 1.16
N PHE A 106 13.92 -10.13 2.34
CA PHE A 106 12.67 -9.83 3.05
C PHE A 106 12.80 -8.43 3.69
N MET A 107 11.73 -7.63 3.70
CA MET A 107 11.69 -6.31 4.34
C MET A 107 10.86 -6.32 5.63
N PRO A 108 11.46 -6.58 6.81
CA PRO A 108 10.73 -6.57 8.09
C PRO A 108 10.09 -5.21 8.38
N ALA A 109 8.86 -5.25 8.92
CA ALA A 109 8.13 -4.05 9.37
C ALA A 109 8.52 -3.56 10.78
N THR A 110 9.75 -3.80 11.24
CA THR A 110 10.24 -3.39 12.57
C THR A 110 10.65 -1.90 12.59
N ARG A 111 10.74 -1.33 13.80
CA ARG A 111 10.98 0.11 14.06
C ARG A 111 12.33 0.63 13.53
N ASP A 112 13.31 -0.27 13.35
CA ASP A 112 14.67 0.06 12.92
C ASP A 112 14.85 0.10 11.38
N GLY A 113 13.74 -0.03 10.63
CA GLY A 113 13.74 0.09 9.17
C GLY A 113 14.09 -1.21 8.46
N ARG A 114 14.32 -1.11 7.14
CA ARG A 114 14.62 -2.21 6.22
C ARG A 114 15.87 -2.98 6.67
N GLU A 115 15.72 -3.95 7.56
CA GLU A 115 16.78 -4.92 7.81
C GLU A 115 16.81 -5.90 6.64
N LEU A 116 17.85 -5.78 5.80
CA LEU A 116 18.28 -6.91 4.97
C LEU A 116 18.65 -8.01 5.96
N ALA A 117 17.79 -9.02 6.13
CA ALA A 117 18.11 -10.17 6.98
C ALA A 117 19.51 -10.66 6.58
N ALA A 118 20.45 -10.53 7.52
CA ALA A 118 21.87 -10.63 7.24
C ALA A 118 22.20 -12.05 6.73
N ALA A 119 22.76 -12.11 5.51
CA ALA A 119 23.77 -13.06 5.03
C ALA A 119 23.58 -14.59 5.16
N VAL A 120 22.50 -15.10 5.74
CA VAL A 120 22.21 -16.54 5.78
C VAL A 120 21.28 -16.89 4.62
N SER A 121 21.60 -17.96 3.88
CA SER A 121 20.84 -18.47 2.73
C SER A 121 19.43 -18.90 3.14
N THR A 122 18.54 -17.93 3.31
CA THR A 122 17.16 -18.13 3.73
C THR A 122 16.25 -18.14 2.51
N THR A 123 15.29 -19.06 2.51
CA THR A 123 14.21 -19.06 1.53
C THR A 123 13.05 -18.26 2.08
N THR A 124 12.49 -17.34 1.29
CA THR A 124 11.29 -16.59 1.66
C THR A 124 10.13 -16.92 0.74
N LYS A 125 8.93 -17.04 1.31
CA LYS A 125 7.67 -17.19 0.58
C LYS A 125 6.77 -15.99 0.91
N PRO A 126 6.82 -14.91 0.11
CA PRO A 126 6.02 -13.73 0.36
C PRO A 126 4.53 -14.01 0.09
N SER A 127 3.66 -13.31 0.79
CA SER A 127 2.23 -13.34 0.52
C SER A 127 1.88 -12.62 -0.78
N PRO A 128 0.73 -12.95 -1.41
CA PRO A 128 0.08 -12.04 -2.35
C PRO A 128 -0.11 -10.63 -1.75
N PHE A 129 -0.32 -9.64 -2.60
CA PHE A 129 -0.57 -8.26 -2.19
C PHE A 129 -1.67 -8.23 -1.09
N PRO A 130 -1.43 -7.64 0.08
CA PRO A 130 -2.29 -7.91 1.22
C PRO A 130 -3.70 -7.34 1.04
N GLU A 131 -4.69 -8.02 1.61
CA GLU A 131 -6.07 -7.57 1.70
C GLU A 131 -6.16 -6.31 2.58
N GLY A 132 -7.11 -5.41 2.30
CA GLY A 132 -7.35 -4.21 3.08
C GLY A 132 -7.36 -2.92 2.26
N TYR A 133 -7.28 -1.79 2.95
CA TYR A 133 -7.20 -0.45 2.35
C TYR A 133 -5.79 0.11 2.50
N TRP A 134 -5.11 0.32 1.37
CA TRP A 134 -3.72 0.77 1.35
C TRP A 134 -3.58 2.09 0.63
N THR A 135 -2.67 2.93 1.10
CA THR A 135 -2.42 4.26 0.57
C THR A 135 -1.22 4.24 -0.37
N ILE A 136 -1.33 4.94 -1.50
CA ILE A 136 -0.18 5.24 -2.37
C ILE A 136 0.70 6.27 -1.67
N THR A 137 1.97 5.93 -1.48
CA THR A 137 2.92 6.77 -0.72
C THR A 137 3.90 7.52 -1.61
N ALA A 138 4.22 6.98 -2.79
CA ALA A 138 5.11 7.63 -3.75
C ALA A 138 4.94 7.05 -5.16
N ILE A 139 5.12 7.89 -6.17
CA ILE A 139 5.21 7.49 -7.58
C ILE A 139 6.62 7.84 -8.04
N LYS A 140 7.34 6.87 -8.59
CA LYS A 140 8.74 7.05 -8.99
C LYS A 140 8.93 6.55 -10.42
N PRO A 141 9.41 7.40 -11.34
CA PRO A 141 9.90 6.94 -12.64
C PRO A 141 11.06 5.95 -12.45
N ARG A 142 11.13 4.96 -13.33
CA ARG A 142 12.12 3.89 -13.31
C ARG A 142 12.48 3.49 -14.74
N ASP A 143 13.66 2.94 -14.92
CA ASP A 143 14.20 2.45 -16.20
C ASP A 143 14.79 1.04 -16.06
N ASP A 144 14.51 0.37 -14.93
CA ASP A 144 15.04 -0.94 -14.59
C ASP A 144 13.98 -2.04 -14.64
N LYS A 145 14.22 -3.15 -13.96
CA LYS A 145 13.36 -4.34 -13.97
C LYS A 145 11.89 -4.09 -13.57
N TYR A 146 11.60 -2.95 -12.93
CA TYR A 146 10.26 -2.57 -12.50
C TYR A 146 9.45 -1.82 -13.57
N GLY A 147 9.99 -1.67 -14.78
CA GLY A 147 9.33 -0.95 -15.88
C GLY A 147 9.36 0.57 -15.69
N PRO A 148 8.48 1.33 -16.38
CA PRO A 148 8.61 2.79 -16.47
C PRO A 148 8.29 3.53 -15.15
N TYR A 149 7.51 2.91 -14.26
CA TYR A 149 7.09 3.50 -13.00
C TYR A 149 6.98 2.46 -11.89
N PHE A 150 7.31 2.89 -10.66
CA PHE A 150 7.08 2.15 -9.43
C PHE A 150 6.22 2.99 -8.48
N ILE A 151 5.01 2.50 -8.22
CA ILE A 151 4.00 3.15 -7.39
C ILE A 151 4.00 2.45 -6.02
N SER A 152 4.64 3.09 -5.05
CA SER A 152 4.82 2.58 -3.68
C SER A 152 3.53 2.68 -2.89
N THR A 153 3.30 1.72 -1.99
CA THR A 153 2.20 1.77 -1.03
C THR A 153 2.70 1.64 0.40
N ASN A 154 1.82 1.87 1.38
CA ASN A 154 2.06 1.53 2.79
C ASN A 154 1.57 0.12 3.15
N ALA A 155 1.35 -0.75 2.17
CA ALA A 155 0.82 -2.08 2.40
C ALA A 155 1.77 -2.96 3.21
N ILE A 156 1.21 -3.64 4.21
CA ILE A 156 1.91 -4.55 5.12
C ILE A 156 1.38 -5.95 4.90
N GLY A 157 2.19 -6.79 4.27
CA GLY A 157 1.89 -8.19 4.02
C GLY A 157 2.53 -9.12 5.04
N ARG A 158 2.61 -10.39 4.65
CA ARG A 158 3.24 -11.45 5.44
C ARG A 158 4.26 -12.18 4.58
N VAL A 159 5.28 -12.72 5.21
CA VAL A 159 6.27 -13.57 4.54
C VAL A 159 6.67 -14.69 5.46
N GLU A 160 6.65 -15.90 4.92
CA GLU A 160 7.19 -17.06 5.58
C GLU A 160 8.69 -17.14 5.30
N VAL A 161 9.48 -17.40 6.33
CA VAL A 161 10.94 -17.49 6.23
C VAL A 161 11.39 -18.89 6.64
N TYR A 162 12.30 -19.44 5.86
CA TYR A 162 12.83 -20.78 6.02
C TYR A 162 14.36 -20.76 5.99
N GLU A 163 14.98 -21.58 6.83
CA GLU A 163 16.41 -21.86 6.79
C GLU A 163 16.66 -23.16 6.01
N ASN A 164 17.82 -23.27 5.36
CA ASN A 164 18.25 -24.52 4.74
C ASN A 164 18.81 -25.47 5.82
N ASP A 165 18.37 -26.72 5.85
CA ASP A 165 18.83 -27.72 6.83
C ASP A 165 20.20 -28.36 6.49
N GLY A 166 20.82 -27.97 5.38
CA GLY A 166 22.09 -28.52 4.90
C GLY A 166 21.96 -29.83 4.11
N ALA A 167 20.78 -30.46 4.10
CA ALA A 167 20.45 -31.66 3.33
C ALA A 167 19.51 -31.38 2.13
N GLY A 168 19.20 -30.10 1.88
CA GLY A 168 18.30 -29.67 0.81
C GLY A 168 16.83 -29.54 1.25
N GLY A 169 16.53 -29.74 2.53
CA GLY A 169 15.25 -29.44 3.13
C GLY A 169 15.17 -28.01 3.67
N GLN A 170 14.00 -27.66 4.21
CA GLN A 170 13.68 -26.32 4.69
C GLN A 170 13.10 -26.37 6.10
N ILE A 171 13.71 -25.66 7.04
CA ILE A 171 13.24 -25.53 8.42
C ILE A 171 12.46 -24.21 8.54
N PRO A 172 11.18 -24.22 8.96
CA PRO A 172 10.42 -22.98 9.12
C PRO A 172 10.99 -22.16 10.30
N ILE A 173 11.40 -20.93 10.01
CA ILE A 173 11.85 -19.97 11.03
C ILE A 173 10.65 -19.25 11.63
N GLY A 174 9.68 -18.88 10.78
CA GLY A 174 8.47 -18.19 11.23
C GLY A 174 7.82 -17.36 10.13
N ILE A 175 6.80 -16.60 10.54
CA ILE A 175 6.04 -15.69 9.68
C ILE A 175 6.25 -14.26 10.18
N PHE A 176 6.67 -13.38 9.29
CA PHE A 176 6.99 -12.00 9.62
C PHE A 176 6.11 -11.00 8.84
N LYS A 177 5.97 -9.79 9.39
CA LYS A 177 5.35 -8.67 8.68
C LYS A 177 6.30 -8.15 7.60
N ASP A 178 5.80 -7.99 6.40
CA ASP A 178 6.59 -7.67 5.21
C ASP A 178 6.13 -6.34 4.57
N LEU A 179 7.08 -5.56 4.08
CA LEU A 179 6.87 -4.25 3.45
C LEU A 179 7.30 -4.27 1.98
N GLY A 180 7.01 -3.18 1.26
CA GLY A 180 7.49 -3.00 -0.12
C GLY A 180 6.52 -3.48 -1.20
N TYR A 181 5.30 -3.83 -0.82
CA TYR A 181 4.20 -4.08 -1.74
C TYR A 181 3.88 -2.81 -2.55
N ALA A 182 3.90 -2.95 -3.88
CA ALA A 182 3.76 -1.84 -4.81
C ALA A 182 3.00 -2.24 -6.08
N LEU A 183 2.67 -1.25 -6.91
CA LEU A 183 2.18 -1.42 -8.27
C LEU A 183 3.32 -1.05 -9.23
N HIS A 184 3.68 -1.94 -10.15
CA HIS A 184 4.74 -1.69 -11.13
C HIS A 184 4.55 -2.55 -12.37
N ALA A 185 5.35 -2.37 -13.41
CA ALA A 185 5.40 -3.28 -14.54
C ALA A 185 6.64 -4.19 -14.47
N ASN A 186 6.82 -5.09 -15.42
CA ASN A 186 8.03 -5.89 -15.51
C ASN A 186 8.68 -5.68 -16.89
N THR A 187 9.99 -5.88 -16.94
CA THR A 187 10.71 -5.99 -18.22
C THR A 187 10.37 -7.31 -18.92
N ASN A 188 10.03 -8.35 -18.16
CA ASN A 188 9.46 -9.59 -18.69
C ASN A 188 8.01 -9.38 -19.17
N PRO A 189 7.53 -10.16 -20.16
CA PRO A 189 6.15 -10.04 -20.64
C PRO A 189 5.12 -10.31 -19.54
N PHE A 190 4.05 -9.50 -19.52
CA PHE A 190 2.99 -9.53 -18.51
C PHE A 190 2.38 -10.92 -18.27
N ASN A 191 2.25 -11.74 -19.32
CA ASN A 191 1.63 -13.06 -19.20
C ASN A 191 2.50 -14.10 -18.46
N VAL A 192 3.79 -13.84 -18.31
CA VAL A 192 4.76 -14.78 -17.69
C VAL A 192 5.50 -14.19 -16.50
N SER A 193 5.45 -12.88 -16.31
CA SER A 193 6.12 -12.21 -15.18
C SER A 193 5.58 -12.67 -13.83
N LYS A 194 6.45 -12.58 -12.83
CA LYS A 194 6.18 -12.87 -11.42
C LYS A 194 6.75 -11.75 -10.55
N SER A 195 6.27 -11.65 -9.32
CA SER A 195 6.73 -10.68 -8.34
C SER A 195 6.91 -11.33 -6.96
N TYR A 196 7.45 -10.57 -6.02
CA TYR A 196 7.58 -10.95 -4.61
C TYR A 196 6.43 -10.42 -3.75
N GLY A 197 5.24 -10.22 -4.32
CA GLY A 197 4.07 -9.69 -3.61
C GLY A 197 3.39 -8.51 -4.29
N CYS A 198 4.11 -7.81 -5.17
CA CYS A 198 3.59 -6.63 -5.88
C CYS A 198 2.51 -6.98 -6.91
N LEU A 199 1.63 -6.01 -7.18
CA LEU A 199 0.71 -6.04 -8.30
C LEU A 199 1.47 -5.63 -9.56
N VAL A 200 1.49 -6.52 -10.55
CA VAL A 200 2.15 -6.25 -11.83
C VAL A 200 1.10 -5.84 -12.84
N LEU A 201 1.38 -4.76 -13.57
CA LEU A 201 0.57 -4.22 -14.68
C LEU A 201 1.35 -4.29 -15.99
N ARG A 202 0.70 -4.03 -17.12
CA ARG A 202 1.39 -3.74 -18.38
C ARG A 202 2.13 -2.40 -18.27
N GLN A 203 3.17 -2.20 -19.08
CA GLN A 203 3.98 -0.97 -19.02
C GLN A 203 3.16 0.29 -19.35
N ASP A 204 2.31 0.23 -20.39
CA ASP A 204 1.46 1.37 -20.77
C ASP A 204 0.38 1.65 -19.70
N ASP A 205 -0.15 0.59 -19.08
CA ASP A 205 -1.16 0.71 -18.02
C ASP A 205 -0.57 1.36 -16.76
N VAL A 206 0.63 0.94 -16.33
CA VAL A 206 1.27 1.57 -15.16
C VAL A 206 1.68 3.02 -15.44
N ALA A 207 2.11 3.33 -16.67
CA ALA A 207 2.43 4.70 -17.06
C ALA A 207 1.18 5.59 -17.14
N THR A 208 0.04 5.03 -17.58
CA THR A 208 -1.25 5.73 -17.56
C THR A 208 -1.73 5.97 -16.13
N LEU A 209 -1.66 4.96 -15.28
CA LEU A 209 -2.02 5.08 -13.87
C LEU A 209 -1.13 6.10 -13.14
N ALA A 210 0.18 6.06 -13.35
CA ALA A 210 1.11 7.00 -12.74
C ALA A 210 0.75 8.46 -13.09
N ARG A 211 0.47 8.75 -14.37
CA ARG A 211 0.06 10.09 -14.81
C ARG A 211 -1.25 10.56 -14.17
N ILE A 212 -2.23 9.67 -14.04
CA ILE A 212 -3.51 9.98 -13.37
C ILE A 212 -3.28 10.34 -11.89
N LEU A 213 -2.49 9.53 -11.19
CA LEU A 213 -2.19 9.77 -9.78
C LEU A 213 -1.32 11.01 -9.57
N GLU A 214 -0.37 11.29 -10.47
CA GLU A 214 0.43 12.51 -10.44
C GLU A 214 -0.44 13.76 -10.68
N ALA A 215 -1.38 13.71 -11.64
CA ALA A 215 -2.30 14.80 -11.92
C ALA A 215 -3.21 15.10 -10.71
N ASP A 216 -3.78 14.07 -10.08
CA ASP A 216 -4.59 14.22 -8.85
C ASP A 216 -3.79 14.88 -7.70
N LYS A 217 -2.51 14.51 -7.54
CA LYS A 217 -1.63 15.16 -6.56
C LYS A 217 -1.25 16.59 -6.92
N GLN A 218 -1.16 16.92 -8.20
CA GLN A 218 -0.89 18.30 -8.66
C GLN A 218 -2.11 19.19 -8.44
N GLU A 219 -3.31 18.70 -8.72
CA GLU A 219 -4.57 19.42 -8.50
C GLU A 219 -4.87 19.57 -7.01
N ASN A 220 -4.65 18.51 -6.23
CA ASN A 220 -4.84 18.49 -4.79
C ASN A 220 -3.64 17.85 -4.06
N PRO A 221 -2.67 18.65 -3.57
CA PRO A 221 -1.51 18.11 -2.86
C PRO A 221 -1.83 17.28 -1.62
N LYS A 222 -3.02 17.48 -1.02
CA LYS A 222 -3.49 16.73 0.15
C LYS A 222 -4.25 15.44 -0.22
N ALA A 223 -4.41 15.15 -1.51
CA ALA A 223 -5.07 13.95 -2.00
C ALA A 223 -4.49 12.66 -1.41
N VAL A 224 -5.27 11.89 -0.66
CA VAL A 224 -4.97 10.50 -0.28
C VAL A 224 -5.52 9.53 -1.33
N GLN A 225 -4.61 8.93 -2.10
CA GLN A 225 -4.96 7.91 -3.09
C GLN A 225 -4.91 6.54 -2.44
N LYS A 226 -6.00 5.77 -2.54
CA LYS A 226 -6.12 4.47 -1.88
C LYS A 226 -6.46 3.35 -2.86
N ILE A 227 -5.99 2.15 -2.54
CA ILE A 227 -6.36 0.89 -3.17
C ILE A 227 -7.10 0.01 -2.15
N LEU A 228 -8.31 -0.40 -2.52
CA LEU A 228 -9.07 -1.46 -1.85
C LEU A 228 -8.66 -2.80 -2.43
N VAL A 229 -8.23 -3.72 -1.57
CA VAL A 229 -7.97 -5.11 -1.94
C VAL A 229 -8.94 -5.99 -1.15
N PRO A 230 -10.03 -6.48 -1.76
CA PRO A 230 -11.02 -7.30 -1.06
C PRO A 230 -10.45 -8.69 -0.74
N PRO A 231 -11.12 -9.44 0.15
CA PRO A 231 -10.84 -10.85 0.36
C PRO A 231 -10.78 -11.62 -0.95
N SER A 232 -9.79 -12.50 -1.08
CA SER A 232 -9.71 -13.34 -2.28
C SER A 232 -10.93 -14.24 -2.41
N ARG A 233 -11.35 -14.53 -3.64
CA ARG A 233 -12.51 -15.41 -3.90
C ARG A 233 -12.37 -16.81 -3.30
N ALA A 234 -11.15 -17.34 -3.19
CA ALA A 234 -10.89 -18.59 -2.50
C ALA A 234 -11.30 -18.50 -1.02
N ARG A 235 -10.90 -17.41 -0.35
CA ARG A 235 -11.23 -17.16 1.04
C ARG A 235 -12.72 -16.90 1.28
N MET A 236 -13.40 -16.26 0.32
CA MET A 236 -14.85 -16.01 0.41
C MET A 236 -15.71 -17.28 0.30
N ARG A 237 -15.16 -18.41 -0.19
CA ARG A 237 -15.89 -19.70 -0.27
C ARG A 237 -15.77 -20.55 0.99
N ASP A 238 -14.83 -20.22 1.87
CA ASP A 238 -14.59 -20.92 3.13
C ASP A 238 -15.45 -20.37 4.27
N TRP A 239 -16.44 -19.52 3.95
CA TRP A 239 -17.39 -18.83 4.81
C TRP A 239 -18.80 -19.09 4.29
#